data_AF-A0A095SBQ6-F1
#
_entry.id   AF-A0A095SBQ6-F1
#
_cell.length_a   1.000
_cell.length_b   1.000
_cell.length_c   1.000
_cell.angle_alpha   90.00
_cell.angle_beta   90.00
_cell.angle_gamma   90.00
#
_symmetry.space_group_name_H-M   'P 1'
#
loop_
_entity.id
_entity.type
_entity.pdbx_description
1 polymer ?
#
loop_
_entity_poly.entity_id
_entity_poly.type
_entity_poly.pdbx_seq_one_letter_code
_entity_poly.pdbx_strand_id
1 'polypeptide(L)' 'MEGVYHVYDEATEKLYLDDGREYPINPREFCSVHDAQRAITIWAKRNQLIGANDSVVAFS' A
#
# COMPACT_ATOMS: atom_id res chain seq x y z
N MET A 1 -12.77 -7.85 -13.75
CA MET A 1 -12.78 -6.68 -12.84
C MET A 1 -11.37 -6.17 -12.82
N GLU A 2 -11.14 -4.97 -13.36
CA GLU A 2 -9.85 -4.31 -13.26
C GLU A 2 -9.65 -3.90 -11.79
N GLY A 3 -8.55 -4.33 -11.19
CA GLY A 3 -8.18 -3.93 -9.84
C GLY A 3 -7.68 -2.50 -9.83
N VAL A 4 -7.96 -1.77 -8.76
CA VAL A 4 -7.48 -0.39 -8.59
C VAL A 4 -6.06 -0.44 -8.02
N TYR A 5 -5.21 0.48 -8.48
CA TYR A 5 -3.84 0.64 -7.98
C TYR A 5 -3.79 1.73 -6.92
N HIS A 6 -3.23 1.40 -5.77
CA HIS A 6 -2.93 2.34 -4.68
C HIS A 6 -1.43 2.58 -4.61
N VAL A 7 -1.01 3.72 -4.10
CA VAL A 7 0.39 4.14 -4.15
C VAL A 7 0.99 4.18 -2.75
N TYR A 8 2.07 3.45 -2.53
CA TYR A 8 2.92 3.62 -1.37
C TYR A 8 4.14 4.45 -1.75
N ASP A 9 4.35 5.54 -1.02
CA ASP A 9 5.47 6.47 -1.16
C ASP A 9 6.42 6.27 0.04
N GLU A 10 7.62 5.79 -0.24
CA GLU A 10 8.64 5.52 0.79
C GLU A 10 9.22 6.82 1.37
N ALA A 11 9.34 7.88 0.58
CA ALA A 11 9.93 9.15 1.02
C ALA A 11 9.03 9.87 2.04
N THR A 12 7.72 9.71 1.92
CA THR A 12 6.73 10.26 2.84
C THR A 12 6.18 9.25 3.84
N GLU A 13 6.54 7.97 3.70
CA GLU A 13 6.08 6.86 4.52
C GLU A 13 4.55 6.73 4.54
N LYS A 14 3.90 6.95 3.40
CA LYS A 14 2.43 7.00 3.28
C LYS A 14 1.88 6.11 2.18
N LEU A 15 0.74 5.49 2.46
CA LEU A 15 -0.13 4.84 1.50
C LEU A 15 -1.25 5.79 1.08
N TYR A 16 -1.31 6.10 -0.21
CA TYR A 16 -2.36 6.86 -0.88
C TYR A 16 -3.34 5.89 -1.54
N LEU A 17 -4.59 5.95 -1.10
CA LEU A 17 -5.68 5.21 -1.71
C LEU A 17 -6.25 5.99 -2.91
N ASP A 18 -6.91 5.28 -3.81
CA ASP A 18 -7.50 5.87 -5.03
C ASP A 18 -8.66 6.81 -4.72
N ASP A 19 -9.31 6.60 -3.58
CA ASP A 19 -10.37 7.48 -3.06
C ASP A 19 -9.83 8.75 -2.37
N GLY A 20 -8.52 8.96 -2.38
CA GLY A 20 -7.85 10.13 -1.80
C GLY A 20 -7.56 10.03 -0.30
N ARG A 21 -7.84 8.89 0.35
CA ARG A 21 -7.42 8.68 1.74
C ARG A 21 -5.93 8.38 1.85
N GLU A 22 -5.31 8.87 2.92
CA GLU A 22 -3.91 8.66 3.22
C GLU A 22 -3.75 7.89 4.53
N TYR A 23 -2.85 6.91 4.56
CA TYR A 23 -2.51 6.14 5.76
C TYR A 23 -1.01 6.15 5.99
N PRO A 24 -0.54 6.51 7.21
CA PRO A 24 0.87 6.40 7.54
C PRO A 24 1.25 4.92 7.64
N ILE A 25 2.39 4.57 7.03
CA ILE A 25 3.00 3.25 7.07
C ILE A 25 4.34 3.38 7.78
N ASN A 26 4.68 2.44 8.66
CA ASN A 26 5.99 2.45 9.32
C ASN A 26 6.98 1.60 8.50
N PRO A 27 7.93 2.18 7.77
CA PRO A 27 8.80 1.44 6.85
C PRO A 27 9.84 0.57 7.57
N ARG A 28 10.08 0.81 8.87
CA ARG A 28 11.08 0.08 9.67
C ARG A 28 10.87 -1.44 9.71
N GLU A 29 9.73 -1.94 9.27
CA GLU A 29 9.43 -3.37 9.21
C GLU A 29 9.88 -4.05 7.91
N PHE A 30 10.31 -3.31 6.87
CA PHE A 30 10.55 -3.89 5.55
C PHE A 30 12.01 -3.81 5.11
N CYS A 31 12.58 -4.95 4.73
CA CYS A 31 13.96 -5.05 4.23
C CYS A 31 14.08 -4.75 2.72
N SER A 32 12.98 -4.67 1.98
CA SER A 32 12.95 -4.37 0.55
C SER A 32 11.63 -3.71 0.13
N VAL A 33 11.66 -2.92 -0.95
CA VAL A 33 10.46 -2.28 -1.54
C VAL A 33 9.40 -3.32 -1.95
N HIS A 34 9.83 -4.49 -2.46
CA HIS A 34 8.93 -5.58 -2.82
C HIS A 34 8.24 -6.20 -1.58
N ASP A 35 8.99 -6.39 -0.49
CA ASP A 35 8.41 -6.88 0.77
C ASP A 35 7.45 -5.87 1.38
N ALA A 36 7.80 -4.58 1.34
CA ALA A 36 6.92 -3.49 1.77
C ALA A 36 5.62 -3.51 0.97
N GLN A 37 5.70 -3.52 -0.36
CA GLN A 37 4.52 -3.57 -1.23
C GLN A 37 3.60 -4.75 -0.89
N ARG A 38 4.16 -5.95 -0.73
CA ARG A 38 3.40 -7.16 -0.40
C ARG A 38 2.75 -7.06 0.97
N ALA A 39 3.52 -6.65 1.99
CA ALA A 39 3.03 -6.53 3.36
C ALA A 39 1.95 -5.46 3.49
N ILE A 40 2.15 -4.29 2.89
CA ILE A 40 1.18 -3.18 2.87
C ILE A 40 -0.09 -3.60 2.14
N THR A 41 0.02 -4.29 0.99
CA THR A 41 -1.15 -4.81 0.26
C THR A 41 -1.96 -5.78 1.13
N ILE A 42 -1.29 -6.71 1.81
CA ILE A 42 -1.96 -7.68 2.70
C ILE A 42 -2.60 -6.96 3.88
N TRP A 43 -1.89 -6.03 4.53
CA TRP A 43 -2.40 -5.24 5.65
C TRP A 43 -3.63 -4.43 5.24
N ALA A 44 -3.58 -3.73 4.11
CA ALA A 44 -4.68 -2.91 3.61
C ALA A 44 -5.92 -3.75 3.30
N LYS A 45 -5.75 -4.95 2.71
CA LYS A 45 -6.85 -5.91 2.48
C LYS A 45 -7.45 -6.44 3.78
N ARG A 46 -6.60 -6.79 4.77
CA ARG A 46 -7.07 -7.30 6.07
C ARG A 46 -7.87 -6.26 6.85
N ASN A 47 -7.51 -4.98 6.71
CA ASN A 47 -8.23 -3.86 7.32
C ASN A 47 -9.39 -3.34 6.46
N GLN A 48 -9.70 -4.01 5.34
CA GLN A 48 -10.77 -3.61 4.41
C GLN A 48 -10.62 -2.17 3.89
N LEU A 49 -9.37 -1.69 3.79
CA LEU A 49 -9.06 -0.35 3.24
C LEU A 49 -9.14 -0.35 1.72
N ILE A 50 -8.78 -1.47 1.10
CA ILE A 50 -8.76 -1.68 -0.36
C ILE A 50 -9.53 -2.96 -0.71
N GLY A 51 -9.99 -3.05 -1.95
CA GLY A 51 -10.73 -4.20 -2.47
C GLY A 51 -9.88 -5.47 -2.60
N ALA A 52 -10.55 -6.62 -2.68
CA ALA A 52 -9.87 -7.92 -2.78
C ALA A 52 -8.99 -8.05 -4.03
N ASN A 53 -9.37 -7.37 -5.12
CA ASN A 53 -8.66 -7.35 -6.40
C ASN A 53 -7.67 -6.19 -6.53
N ASP A 54 -7.65 -5.27 -5.57
CA ASP A 54 -6.79 -4.08 -5.63
C ASP A 54 -5.35 -4.43 -5.24
N SER A 55 -4.42 -3.57 -5.63
CA SER A 55 -2.98 -3.77 -5.38
C SER A 55 -2.32 -2.47 -5.00
N VAL A 56 -1.32 -2.53 -4.12
CA VAL A 56 -0.46 -1.38 -3.82
C VAL A 56 0.76 -1.46 -4.75
N VAL A 57 1.20 -0.31 -5.26
CA VAL A 57 2.43 -0.12 -6.01
C VAL A 57 3.34 0.75 -5.16
N ALA A 58 4.57 0.32 -4.94
CA ALA A 58 5.55 1.07 -4.17
C ALA A 58 6.50 1.80 -5.12
N PHE A 59 6.77 3.08 -4.85
CA PHE A 59 7.79 3.86 -5.53
C PHE A 59 8.90 4.20 -4.54
N SER A 60 10.15 3.98 -4.97
CA SER A 60 11.37 4.43 -4.28
C SER A 60 11.81 5.79 -4.79
#